data_AF-A0A0F6NCT5-F1
#
_entry.id   AF-A0A0F6NCT5-F1
#
_cell.length_a   1.000
_cell.length_b   1.000
_cell.length_c   1.000
_cell.angle_alpha   90.00
_cell.angle_beta   90.00
_cell.angle_gamma   90.00
#
_symmetry.space_group_name_H-M   'P 1'
#
loop_
_entity.id
_entity.type
_entity.pdbx_description
1 polymer ?
#
loop_
_entity_poly.entity_id
_entity_poly.type
_entity_poly.pdbx_seq_one_letter_code
_entity_poly.pdbx_strand_id
1 'polypeptide(L)'
;TDANGTVITSTRDMYLGVYGGLGLGQVIAVSVSSLALYLGALAAARSLHNALLAGVLRAPSIGFFDCTPVGRIINRFSKDVDTLDNVLPMTLRGWTSCFFSVLGTLFVISFSTPIFMAIIIPIGIIYYVIQRFYVATSRQLKRLESVSRSPIYSHFGES
;
A
#
# COMPACT_ATOMS: atom_id res chain seq x y z
N THR A 1 11.99 -34.24 -28.17
CA THR A 1 11.51 -35.62 -28.03
C THR A 1 12.59 -36.49 -28.64
N ASP A 2 13.19 -37.39 -27.87
CA ASP A 2 14.04 -38.41 -28.50
C ASP A 2 13.15 -39.34 -29.33
N ALA A 3 13.74 -40.04 -30.30
CA ALA A 3 13.07 -40.87 -31.30
C ALA A 3 12.14 -41.97 -30.74
N ASN A 4 12.04 -42.14 -29.41
CA ASN A 4 11.28 -43.17 -28.72
C ASN A 4 10.11 -42.64 -27.85
N GLY A 5 9.73 -41.36 -27.98
CA GLY A 5 8.54 -40.81 -27.30
C GLY A 5 8.62 -40.69 -25.77
N THR A 6 9.77 -41.04 -25.16
CA THR A 6 10.01 -40.86 -23.72
C THR A 6 10.42 -39.43 -23.43
N VAL A 7 9.71 -38.77 -22.50
CA VAL A 7 10.08 -37.44 -21.99
C VAL A 7 11.42 -37.58 -21.27
N ILE A 8 12.39 -36.74 -21.59
CA ILE A 8 13.73 -36.75 -20.98
C ILE A 8 13.59 -36.49 -19.48
N THR A 9 13.68 -37.55 -18.67
CA THR A 9 13.51 -37.52 -17.20
C THR A 9 14.37 -36.44 -16.55
N SER A 10 15.63 -36.30 -17.00
CA SER A 10 16.57 -35.30 -16.48
C SER A 10 16.10 -33.86 -16.67
N THR A 11 15.51 -33.53 -17.83
CA THR A 11 15.00 -32.17 -18.10
C THR A 11 13.79 -31.84 -17.23
N ARG A 12 12.89 -32.81 -17.01
CA ARG A 12 11.74 -32.66 -16.11
C ARG A 12 12.18 -32.42 -14.68
N ASP A 13 13.11 -33.22 -14.18
CA ASP A 13 13.57 -33.13 -12.80
C ASP A 13 14.33 -31.81 -12.55
N MET A 14 15.05 -31.30 -13.56
CA MET A 14 15.64 -29.95 -13.54
C MET A 14 14.58 -28.85 -13.42
N TYR A 15 13.54 -28.86 -14.27
CA TYR A 15 12.46 -27.88 -14.16
C TYR A 15 11.76 -27.94 -12.82
N LEU A 16 11.46 -29.15 -12.32
CA LEU A 16 10.81 -29.35 -11.03
C LEU A 16 11.66 -28.80 -9.87
N GLY A 17 12.98 -29.02 -9.92
CA GLY A 17 13.92 -28.45 -8.96
C GLY A 17 13.96 -26.92 -8.98
N VAL A 18 13.99 -26.31 -10.17
CA VAL A 18 13.97 -24.85 -10.32
C VAL A 18 12.65 -24.26 -9.83
N TYR A 19 11.51 -24.82 -10.22
CA TYR A 19 10.20 -24.35 -9.74
C TYR A 19 10.05 -24.54 -8.22
N GLY A 20 10.55 -25.66 -7.67
CA GLY A 20 10.58 -25.89 -6.23
C GLY A 20 11.42 -24.86 -5.50
N GLY A 21 12.63 -24.57 -5.99
CA GLY A 21 13.52 -23.56 -5.42
C GLY A 21 12.94 -22.15 -5.48
N LEU A 22 12.36 -21.76 -6.63
CA LEU A 22 11.67 -20.48 -6.78
C LEU A 22 10.46 -20.36 -5.86
N GLY A 23 9.67 -21.43 -5.72
CA GLY A 23 8.52 -21.47 -4.82
C GLY A 23 8.92 -21.32 -3.35
N LEU A 24 9.94 -22.04 -2.90
CA LEU A 24 10.49 -21.89 -1.54
C LEU A 24 11.04 -20.48 -1.30
N GLY A 25 11.80 -19.94 -2.27
CA GLY A 25 12.30 -18.57 -2.23
C GLY A 25 11.18 -17.54 -2.13
N GLN A 26 10.10 -17.73 -2.88
CA GLN A 26 8.91 -16.88 -2.82
C GLN A 26 8.24 -16.92 -1.45
N VAL A 27 8.06 -18.10 -0.86
CA VAL A 27 7.44 -18.23 0.48
C VAL A 27 8.28 -17.51 1.54
N ILE A 28 9.61 -17.69 1.52
CA ILE A 28 10.52 -17.01 2.43
C ILE A 28 10.45 -15.49 2.23
N ALA A 29 10.56 -15.02 0.99
CA ALA A 29 10.53 -13.59 0.67
C ALA A 29 9.22 -12.93 1.09
N VAL A 30 8.08 -13.56 0.83
CA VAL A 30 6.75 -13.06 1.24
C VAL A 30 6.63 -13.02 2.77
N SER A 31 7.16 -14.04 3.46
CA SER A 31 7.13 -14.11 4.92
C SER A 31 7.98 -12.99 5.54
N VAL A 32 9.22 -12.80 5.06
CA VAL A 32 10.11 -11.72 5.52
C VAL A 32 9.50 -10.35 5.24
N SER A 33 8.95 -10.13 4.04
CA SER A 33 8.30 -8.87 3.66
C SER A 33 7.09 -8.57 4.55
N SER A 34 6.26 -9.58 4.84
CA SER A 34 5.09 -9.43 5.71
C SER A 34 5.50 -9.09 7.15
N LEU A 35 6.53 -9.76 7.68
CA LEU A 35 7.08 -9.46 9.01
C LEU A 35 7.69 -8.05 9.06
N ALA A 36 8.44 -7.65 8.04
CA ALA A 36 9.04 -6.32 7.96
C ALA A 36 7.97 -5.21 7.95
N LEU A 37 6.90 -5.38 7.16
CA LEU A 37 5.79 -4.43 7.14
C LEU A 37 5.07 -4.36 8.48
N TYR A 38 4.83 -5.50 9.14
CA TYR A 38 4.17 -5.55 10.43
C TYR A 38 5.02 -4.89 11.54
N LEU A 39 6.32 -5.21 11.60
CA LEU A 39 7.24 -4.59 12.56
C LEU A 39 7.38 -3.08 12.30
N GLY A 40 7.42 -2.67 11.03
CA GLY A 40 7.46 -1.26 10.63
C GLY A 40 6.20 -0.50 11.07
N ALA A 41 5.02 -1.10 10.86
CA ALA A 41 3.75 -0.55 11.30
C ALA A 41 3.71 -0.36 12.83
N LEU A 42 4.10 -1.41 13.56
CA LEU A 42 4.14 -1.38 15.03
C LEU A 42 5.12 -0.32 15.56
N ALA A 43 6.30 -0.19 14.95
CA ALA A 43 7.28 0.84 15.32
C ALA A 43 6.74 2.25 15.07
N ALA A 44 6.07 2.46 13.92
CA ALA A 44 5.45 3.72 13.58
C ALA A 44 4.26 4.06 14.51
N ALA A 45 3.45 3.08 14.90
CA ALA A 45 2.35 3.27 15.86
C ALA A 45 2.85 3.69 17.24
N ARG A 46 3.91 3.03 17.73
CA ARG A 46 4.56 3.40 19.00
C ARG A 46 5.13 4.82 18.95
N SER A 47 5.79 5.18 17.85
CA SER A 47 6.32 6.53 17.64
C SER A 47 5.20 7.58 17.65
N LEU A 48 4.11 7.32 16.92
CA LEU A 48 2.94 8.20 16.87
C LEU A 48 2.27 8.33 18.24
N HIS A 49 2.11 7.23 18.97
CA HIS A 49 1.56 7.21 20.33
C HIS A 49 2.38 8.12 21.25
N ASN A 50 3.71 7.96 21.26
CA ASN A 50 4.60 8.74 22.11
C ASN A 50 4.59 10.24 21.74
N ALA A 51 4.58 10.57 20.44
CA ALA A 51 4.52 11.94 19.96
C ALA A 51 3.21 12.63 20.37
N LEU A 52 2.08 11.94 20.25
CA LEU A 52 0.77 12.46 20.62
C LEU A 52 0.63 12.59 22.14
N LEU A 53 1.11 11.62 22.92
CA LEU A 53 1.11 11.69 24.38
C LEU A 53 1.96 12.88 24.86
N ALA A 54 3.15 13.07 24.31
CA ALA A 54 4.00 14.22 24.63
C ALA A 54 3.35 15.56 24.25
N GLY A 55 2.62 15.59 23.13
CA GLY A 55 1.86 16.76 22.70
C GLY A 55 0.71 17.12 23.64
N VAL A 56 -0.04 16.11 24.11
CA VAL A 56 -1.14 16.31 25.07
C VAL A 56 -0.60 16.78 26.42
N LEU A 57 0.50 16.20 26.91
CA LEU A 57 1.11 16.60 28.19
C LEU A 57 1.71 18.02 28.18
N ARG A 58 2.09 18.53 27.00
CA ARG A 58 2.61 19.89 26.81
C ARG A 58 1.53 20.91 26.47
N ALA A 59 0.28 20.50 26.28
CA ALA A 59 -0.80 21.41 25.91
C ALA A 59 -1.19 22.29 27.11
N PRO A 60 -1.39 23.61 26.92
CA PRO A 60 -1.86 24.49 27.99
C PRO A 60 -3.22 24.04 28.51
N SER A 61 -3.29 23.70 29.80
CA SER A 61 -4.47 23.09 30.41
C SER A 61 -5.69 24.02 30.46
N ILE A 62 -5.47 25.34 30.46
CA ILE A 62 -6.47 26.37 30.80
C ILE A 62 -7.40 26.79 29.63
N GLY A 63 -7.27 26.20 28.45
CA GLY A 63 -8.17 26.50 27.32
C GLY A 63 -8.33 25.37 26.30
N PHE A 64 -7.37 24.45 26.22
CA PHE A 64 -7.45 23.34 25.27
C PHE A 64 -8.47 22.27 25.70
N PHE A 65 -8.50 21.92 26.99
CA PHE A 65 -9.39 20.88 27.52
C PHE A 65 -10.82 21.38 27.78
N ASP A 66 -11.03 22.70 27.87
CA ASP A 66 -12.37 23.29 27.97
C ASP A 66 -13.04 23.44 26.60
N CYS A 67 -12.28 23.72 25.53
CA CYS A 67 -12.82 23.80 24.16
C CYS A 67 -12.89 22.46 23.42
N THR A 68 -12.07 21.46 23.80
CA THR A 68 -12.11 20.13 23.19
C THR A 68 -12.32 19.04 24.24
N PRO A 69 -13.45 18.31 24.21
CA PRO A 69 -13.69 17.25 25.17
C PRO A 69 -12.62 16.16 25.00
N VAL A 70 -12.04 15.70 26.12
CA VAL A 70 -10.99 14.66 26.16
C VAL A 70 -11.38 13.43 25.34
N GLY A 71 -12.67 13.06 25.33
CA GLY A 71 -13.19 11.97 24.50
C GLY A 71 -12.98 12.14 22.99
N ARG A 72 -13.00 13.37 22.46
CA ARG A 72 -12.73 13.64 21.03
C ARG A 72 -11.25 13.43 20.68
N ILE A 73 -10.36 13.79 21.59
CA ILE A 73 -8.91 13.58 21.44
C ILE A 73 -8.62 12.08 21.44
N ILE A 74 -9.17 11.33 22.40
CA ILE A 74 -9.01 9.87 22.48
C ILE A 74 -9.60 9.19 21.24
N ASN A 75 -10.79 9.60 20.78
CA ASN A 75 -11.42 8.98 19.62
C ASN A 75 -10.61 9.22 18.33
N ARG A 76 -10.02 10.42 18.17
CA ARG A 76 -9.09 10.70 17.07
C ARG A 76 -7.80 9.89 17.19
N PHE A 77 -7.24 9.82 18.39
CA PHE A 77 -6.05 9.03 18.69
C PHE A 77 -6.23 7.56 18.31
N SER A 78 -7.29 6.92 18.80
CA SER A 78 -7.60 5.52 18.51
C SER A 78 -7.80 5.29 17.01
N LYS A 79 -8.47 6.21 16.30
CA LYS A 79 -8.69 6.08 14.86
C LYS A 79 -7.40 6.24 14.03
N ASP A 80 -6.53 7.16 14.41
CA ASP A 80 -5.25 7.36 13.72
C ASP A 80 -4.30 6.17 13.94
N VAL A 81 -4.27 5.61 15.15
CA VAL A 81 -3.52 4.38 15.47
C VAL A 81 -4.07 3.17 14.71
N ASP A 82 -5.40 2.96 14.71
CA ASP A 82 -6.03 1.87 13.96
C ASP A 82 -5.74 1.96 12.45
N THR A 83 -5.79 3.18 11.89
CA THR A 83 -5.44 3.41 10.48
C THR A 83 -3.98 3.05 10.21
N LEU A 84 -3.07 3.36 11.13
CA LEU A 84 -1.65 3.09 10.98
C LEU A 84 -1.33 1.60 11.13
N ASP A 85 -1.98 0.90 12.05
CA ASP A 85 -1.73 -0.51 12.33
C ASP A 85 -2.39 -1.45 11.30
N ASN A 86 -3.59 -1.11 10.82
CA ASN A 86 -4.37 -2.02 9.96
C ASN A 86 -4.43 -1.56 8.49
N VAL A 87 -4.77 -0.28 8.26
CA VAL A 87 -5.05 0.22 6.90
C VAL A 87 -3.76 0.46 6.12
N LEU A 88 -2.76 1.07 6.77
CA LEU A 88 -1.50 1.43 6.12
C LEU A 88 -0.74 0.20 5.63
N PRO A 89 -0.54 -0.89 6.42
CA PRO A 89 0.21 -2.05 5.97
C PRO A 89 -0.53 -2.82 4.87
N MET A 90 -1.86 -2.91 4.96
CA MET A 90 -2.69 -3.51 3.91
C MET A 90 -2.55 -2.74 2.59
N THR A 91 -2.61 -1.40 2.64
CA THR A 91 -2.49 -0.54 1.46
C THR A 91 -1.08 -0.63 0.87
N LEU A 92 -0.03 -0.61 1.71
CA LEU A 92 1.35 -0.73 1.27
C LEU A 92 1.64 -2.10 0.66
N ARG A 93 1.09 -3.18 1.24
CA ARG A 93 1.21 -4.54 0.68
C ARG A 93 0.56 -4.63 -0.69
N GLY A 94 -0.65 -4.09 -0.84
CA GLY A 94 -1.35 -4.03 -2.12
C GLY A 94 -0.59 -3.22 -3.17
N TRP A 95 -0.11 -2.03 -2.79
CA TRP A 95 0.68 -1.16 -3.66
C TRP A 95 1.98 -1.84 -4.11
N THR A 96 2.72 -2.43 -3.17
CA THR A 96 3.98 -3.14 -3.44
C THR A 96 3.75 -4.33 -4.37
N SER A 97 2.74 -5.16 -4.08
CA SER A 97 2.40 -6.31 -4.91
C SER A 97 2.06 -5.89 -6.34
N CYS A 98 1.21 -4.88 -6.50
CA CYS A 98 0.84 -4.34 -7.80
C CYS A 98 2.07 -3.78 -8.55
N PHE A 99 2.90 -2.99 -7.85
CA PHE A 99 4.10 -2.37 -8.43
C PHE A 99 5.08 -3.43 -8.97
N PHE A 100 5.41 -4.43 -8.16
CA PHE A 100 6.29 -5.52 -8.59
C PHE A 100 5.66 -6.41 -9.66
N SER A 101 4.35 -6.64 -9.62
CA SER A 101 3.62 -7.40 -10.65
C SER A 101 3.67 -6.70 -12.01
N VAL A 102 3.44 -5.38 -12.04
CA VAL A 102 3.57 -4.57 -13.26
C VAL A 102 5.00 -4.58 -13.76
N LEU A 103 5.98 -4.33 -12.89
CA LEU A 103 7.40 -4.37 -13.27
C LEU A 103 7.82 -5.74 -13.81
N GLY A 104 7.43 -6.84 -13.15
CA GLY A 104 7.73 -8.20 -13.60
C GLY A 104 7.11 -8.51 -14.95
N THR A 105 5.85 -8.10 -15.16
CA THR A 105 5.17 -8.24 -16.45
C THR A 105 5.89 -7.46 -17.55
N LEU A 106 6.23 -6.20 -17.30
CA LEU A 106 6.97 -5.37 -18.24
C LEU A 106 8.35 -5.95 -18.55
N PHE A 107 9.05 -6.49 -17.54
CA PHE A 107 10.34 -7.13 -17.71
C PHE A 107 10.26 -8.37 -18.61
N VAL A 108 9.32 -9.27 -18.33
CA VAL A 108 9.10 -10.50 -19.13
C VAL A 108 8.75 -10.16 -20.58
N ILE A 109 7.85 -9.21 -20.80
CA ILE A 109 7.46 -8.79 -22.16
C ILE A 109 8.65 -8.14 -22.88
N SER A 110 9.38 -7.25 -22.20
CA SER A 110 10.53 -6.56 -22.81
C SER A 110 11.66 -7.52 -23.16
N PHE A 111 11.90 -8.55 -22.34
CA PHE A 111 12.88 -9.59 -22.62
C PHE A 111 12.45 -10.48 -23.79
N SER A 112 11.16 -10.83 -23.86
CA SER A 112 10.60 -11.63 -24.95
C SER A 112 10.57 -10.88 -26.28
N THR A 113 10.31 -9.57 -26.25
CA THR A 113 10.16 -8.75 -27.46
C THR A 113 10.80 -7.37 -27.27
N PRO A 114 12.10 -7.21 -27.61
CA PRO A 114 12.84 -5.97 -27.37
C PRO A 114 12.25 -4.72 -28.05
N ILE A 115 11.58 -4.87 -29.21
CA ILE A 115 10.94 -3.75 -29.92
C ILE A 115 9.85 -3.07 -29.07
N PHE A 116 9.23 -3.80 -28.13
CA PHE A 116 8.20 -3.28 -27.22
C PHE A 116 8.73 -2.15 -26.33
N MET A 117 10.04 -2.15 -26.05
CA MET A 117 10.69 -1.13 -25.23
C MET A 117 10.59 0.27 -25.86
N ALA A 118 10.60 0.38 -27.19
CA ALA A 118 10.42 1.66 -27.87
C ALA A 118 9.01 2.23 -27.69
N ILE A 119 8.00 1.37 -27.52
CA ILE A 119 6.59 1.75 -27.37
C ILE A 119 6.24 2.03 -25.91
N ILE A 120 6.81 1.31 -24.96
CA ILE A 120 6.49 1.49 -23.53
C ILE A 120 7.00 2.82 -22.98
N ILE A 121 8.11 3.35 -23.51
CA ILE A 121 8.68 4.64 -23.08
C ILE A 121 7.70 5.80 -23.28
N PRO A 122 7.17 6.07 -24.50
CA PRO A 122 6.20 7.16 -24.70
C PRO A 122 4.90 6.92 -23.93
N ILE A 123 4.43 5.67 -23.83
CA ILE A 123 3.24 5.34 -23.01
C ILE A 123 3.49 5.65 -21.53
N GLY A 124 4.68 5.33 -21.01
CA GLY A 124 5.07 5.62 -19.64
C GLY A 124 5.09 7.12 -19.33
N ILE A 125 5.56 7.95 -20.27
CA ILE A 125 5.53 9.42 -20.14
C ILE A 125 4.08 9.92 -20.07
N ILE A 126 3.22 9.47 -21.00
CA ILE A 126 1.79 9.84 -21.02
C ILE A 126 1.13 9.41 -19.71
N TYR A 127 1.37 8.17 -19.27
CA TYR A 127 0.84 7.64 -18.03
C TYR A 127 1.30 8.46 -16.82
N TYR A 128 2.57 8.85 -16.75
CA TYR A 128 3.09 9.70 -15.67
C TYR A 128 2.39 11.07 -15.62
N VAL A 129 2.19 11.70 -16.78
CA VAL A 129 1.47 12.97 -16.88
C VAL A 129 0.03 12.80 -16.39
N ILE A 130 -0.70 11.80 -16.90
CA ILE A 130 -2.08 11.50 -16.49
C ILE A 130 -2.15 11.19 -14.99
N GLN A 131 -1.24 10.35 -14.49
CA GLN A 131 -1.18 9.99 -13.07
C GLN A 131 -0.99 11.22 -12.19
N ARG A 132 -0.12 12.15 -12.58
CA ARG A 132 0.11 13.40 -11.83
C ARG A 132 -1.16 14.26 -11.74
N PHE A 133 -1.87 14.43 -12.86
CA PHE A 133 -3.14 15.16 -12.88
C PHE A 133 -4.23 14.43 -12.10
N TYR A 134 -4.42 13.14 -12.36
CA TYR A 134 -5.42 12.31 -11.69
C TYR A 134 -5.26 12.32 -10.17
N VAL A 135 -4.03 12.18 -9.67
CA VAL A 135 -3.76 12.17 -8.23
C VAL A 135 -4.05 13.54 -7.60
N ALA A 136 -3.77 14.65 -8.29
CA ALA A 136 -4.12 15.98 -7.81
C ALA A 136 -5.65 16.19 -7.78
N THR A 137 -6.34 15.87 -8.87
CA THR A 137 -7.80 16.00 -8.98
C THR A 137 -8.53 15.08 -8.02
N SER A 138 -8.09 13.83 -7.85
CA SER A 138 -8.69 12.87 -6.93
C SER A 138 -8.61 13.35 -5.47
N ARG A 139 -7.48 13.93 -5.06
CA ARG A 139 -7.34 14.53 -3.71
C ARG A 139 -8.31 15.69 -3.51
N GLN A 140 -8.47 16.55 -4.51
CA GLN A 140 -9.43 17.66 -4.45
C GLN A 140 -10.87 17.16 -4.38
N LEU A 141 -11.22 16.15 -5.18
CA LEU A 141 -12.56 15.56 -5.18
C LEU A 141 -12.89 14.90 -3.84
N LYS A 142 -11.97 14.14 -3.23
CA LYS A 142 -12.15 13.57 -1.88
C LYS A 142 -12.34 14.66 -0.82
N ARG A 143 -11.64 15.79 -0.94
CA ARG A 143 -11.85 16.95 -0.05
C ARG A 143 -13.24 17.55 -0.27
N LEU A 144 -13.68 17.71 -1.52
CA LEU A 144 -14.99 18.25 -1.85
C LEU A 144 -16.12 17.35 -1.32
N GLU A 145 -15.99 16.03 -1.50
CA GLU A 145 -16.93 15.03 -0.96
C GLU A 145 -17.02 15.09 0.57
N SER A 146 -15.89 15.28 1.26
CA SER A 146 -15.87 15.44 2.71
C SER A 146 -16.56 16.74 3.17
N VAL A 147 -16.49 17.82 2.37
CA VAL A 147 -17.12 19.10 2.71
C VAL A 147 -18.61 19.09 2.37
N SER A 148 -19.02 18.43 1.28
CA SER A 148 -20.43 18.34 0.87
C SER A 148 -21.26 17.38 1.72
N ARG A 149 -20.65 16.38 2.36
CA ARG A 149 -21.32 15.52 3.35
C ARG A 149 -21.60 16.21 4.70
N SER A 150 -20.87 17.27 5.04
CA SER A 150 -21.00 17.98 6.33
C SER A 150 -22.37 18.67 6.56
N PRO A 151 -22.97 19.41 5.60
CA PRO A 151 -24.25 20.09 5.82
C PRO A 151 -25.49 19.18 5.75
N ILE A 152 -25.37 18.00 5.14
CA ILE A 152 -26.51 17.06 5.04
C ILE A 152 -26.80 16.44 6.42
N TYR A 153 -25.77 16.08 7.20
CA TYR A 153 -25.97 15.57 8.56
C TYR A 153 -26.46 16.63 9.54
N SER A 154 -26.13 17.92 9.36
CA SER A 154 -26.69 18.99 10.21
C SER A 154 -28.18 19.25 9.90
N HIS A 155 -28.60 19.14 8.64
CA HIS A 155 -30.01 19.33 8.27
C HIS A 155 -30.95 18.19 8.72
N PHE A 156 -30.44 16.96 8.88
CA PHE A 156 -31.23 15.82 9.40
C PHE A 156 -31.22 15.68 10.93
N GLY A 157 -30.37 16.42 11.65
CA GLY A 157 -30.36 16.45 13.12
C GLY A 157 -31.23 17.57 13.72
N GLU A 158 -31.73 18.49 12.89
CA GLU A 158 -32.47 19.69 13.29
C GLU A 158 -33.96 19.63 12.88
N SER A 159 -34.43 18.48 12.37
CA SER A 159 -35.85 18.20 12.03
C SER A 159 -36.50 17.20 12.97
#